data_AF-A0A9E3XJK8-F1
#
_entry.id   AF-A0A9E3XJK8-F1
#
_cell.length_a   1.000
_cell.length_b   1.000
_cell.length_c   1.000
_cell.angle_alpha   90.00
_cell.angle_beta   90.00
_cell.angle_gamma   90.00
#
_symmetry.space_group_name_H-M   'P 1'
#
loop_
_entity.id
_entity.type
_entity.pdbx_description
1 polymer ?
#
loop_
_entity_poly.entity_id
_entity_poly.type
_entity_poly.pdbx_seq_one_letter_code
_entity_poly.pdbx_strand_id
1 'polypeptide(L)'
;GKGGLEHWAKVRAQCEEKFGGSDAVDELFPPEAYQLTHNALFPHDCMHVENLGGDIGLPELQNRRLTIGVFPWLFKGGEAAFCRAVAFVED
;
A
#
# COMPACT_ATOMS: atom_id res chain seq x y z
N GLY A 1 -11.22 11.52 0.71
CA GLY A 1 -12.54 11.61 1.37
C GLY A 1 -12.41 12.32 2.69
N LYS A 2 -13.41 13.14 3.08
CA LYS A 2 -13.48 13.78 4.41
C LYS A 2 -13.92 12.76 5.48
N GLY A 3 -13.27 11.59 5.53
CA GLY A 3 -13.51 10.62 6.60
C GLY A 3 -13.36 11.37 7.91
N GLY A 4 -14.38 11.31 8.78
CA GLY A 4 -14.71 12.27 9.86
C GLY A 4 -13.68 12.49 10.97
N LEU A 5 -12.40 12.62 10.60
CA LEU A 5 -11.21 12.81 11.39
C LEU A 5 -10.40 13.89 10.68
N GLU A 6 -10.06 14.98 11.37
CA GLU A 6 -9.30 16.12 10.81
C GLU A 6 -7.85 15.79 10.42
N HIS A 7 -7.42 14.53 10.59
CA HIS A 7 -6.04 14.10 10.32
C HIS A 7 -5.64 14.26 8.84
N TRP A 8 -6.61 14.17 7.91
CA TRP A 8 -6.34 14.35 6.48
C TRP A 8 -5.82 15.76 6.16
N ALA A 9 -6.28 16.79 6.88
CA ALA A 9 -5.86 18.17 6.66
C ALA A 9 -4.38 18.36 7.04
N LYS A 10 -3.93 17.70 8.11
CA LYS A 10 -2.50 17.70 8.52
C LYS A 10 -1.62 17.06 7.45
N VAL A 11 -2.03 15.89 6.93
CA VAL A 11 -1.28 15.20 5.87
C VAL A 11 -1.27 16.02 4.58
N ARG A 12 -2.42 16.61 4.20
CA ARG A 12 -2.53 17.49 3.04
C ARG A 12 -1.56 18.66 3.12
N ALA A 13 -1.52 19.37 4.25
CA ALA A 13 -0.60 20.50 4.44
C ALA A 13 0.87 20.07 4.31
N GLN A 14 1.25 18.92 4.86
CA GLN A 14 2.62 18.38 4.70
C GLN A 14 2.94 18.03 3.25
N CYS A 15 1.98 17.49 2.49
CA CYS A 15 2.15 17.24 1.07
C CYS A 15 2.32 18.54 0.28
N GLU A 16 1.48 19.55 0.53
CA GLU A 16 1.59 20.84 -0.14
C GLU A 16 2.93 21.52 0.13
N GLU A 17 3.42 21.50 1.39
CA GLU A 17 4.75 22.00 1.73
C GLU A 17 5.86 21.24 1.00
N LYS A 18 5.78 19.90 0.96
CA LYS A 18 6.81 19.05 0.35
C LYS A 18 6.84 19.13 -1.17
N PHE A 19 5.68 19.25 -1.80
CA PHE A 19 5.53 19.09 -3.26
C PHE A 19 5.29 20.41 -3.99
N GLY A 20 5.20 21.55 -3.29
CA GLY A 20 5.20 22.88 -3.91
C GLY A 20 3.81 23.52 -4.07
N GLY A 21 2.88 23.23 -3.15
CA GLY A 21 1.56 23.86 -3.07
C GLY A 21 0.41 22.94 -3.47
N SER A 22 -0.81 23.49 -3.44
CA SER A 22 -2.05 22.78 -3.75
C SER A 22 -2.06 22.21 -5.15
N ASP A 23 -1.66 23.01 -6.14
CA ASP A 23 -1.78 22.66 -7.56
C ASP A 23 -0.88 21.48 -7.92
N ALA A 24 0.35 21.46 -7.40
CA ALA A 24 1.27 20.34 -7.56
C ALA A 24 0.76 19.05 -6.90
N VAL A 25 0.13 19.17 -5.73
CA VAL A 25 -0.48 18.01 -5.05
C VAL A 25 -1.70 17.49 -5.82
N ASP A 26 -2.53 18.39 -6.38
CA ASP A 26 -3.71 18.00 -7.15
C ASP A 26 -3.32 17.36 -8.50
N GLU A 27 -2.20 17.78 -9.12
CA GLU A 27 -1.62 17.12 -10.29
C GLU A 27 -1.08 15.72 -9.95
N LEU A 28 -0.36 15.58 -8.81
CA LEU A 28 0.22 14.31 -8.38
C LEU A 28 -0.82 13.27 -7.92
N PHE A 29 -1.91 13.73 -7.29
CA PHE A 29 -2.93 12.88 -6.69
C PHE A 29 -4.33 13.26 -7.20
N PRO A 30 -4.59 13.11 -8.50
CA PRO A 30 -5.84 13.55 -9.08
C PRO A 30 -7.00 12.66 -8.59
N PRO A 31 -8.24 13.19 -8.53
CA PRO A 31 -9.39 12.46 -7.97
C PRO A 31 -9.65 11.09 -8.60
N GLU A 32 -9.42 10.94 -9.91
CA GLU A 32 -9.55 9.69 -10.65
C GLU A 32 -8.55 8.61 -10.23
N ALA A 33 -7.41 9.00 -9.63
CA ALA A 33 -6.42 8.08 -9.08
C ALA A 33 -6.73 7.67 -7.63
N TYR A 34 -7.87 8.10 -7.07
CA TYR A 34 -8.27 7.67 -5.73
C TYR A 34 -8.44 6.14 -5.68
N GLN A 35 -7.71 5.49 -4.76
CA GLN A 35 -7.65 4.03 -4.65
C GLN A 35 -7.25 3.32 -5.96
N LEU A 36 -6.39 3.95 -6.77
CA LEU A 36 -6.01 3.45 -8.09
C LEU A 36 -5.59 1.98 -8.10
N THR A 37 -4.79 1.53 -7.12
CA THR A 37 -4.36 0.13 -7.03
C THR A 37 -5.55 -0.83 -6.87
N HIS A 38 -6.57 -0.47 -6.08
CA HIS A 38 -7.76 -1.29 -5.91
C HIS A 38 -8.59 -1.33 -7.20
N ASN A 39 -8.79 -0.17 -7.82
CA ASN A 39 -9.65 -0.03 -8.98
C ASN A 39 -9.02 -0.64 -10.26
N ALA A 40 -7.70 -0.53 -10.41
CA ALA A 40 -7.00 -0.99 -11.59
C ALA A 40 -6.54 -2.45 -11.50
N LEU A 41 -6.16 -2.95 -10.31
CA LEU A 41 -5.47 -4.24 -10.19
C LEU A 41 -6.41 -5.41 -9.84
N PHE A 42 -7.44 -5.19 -9.01
CA PHE A 42 -8.38 -6.26 -8.66
C PHE A 42 -9.16 -6.84 -9.85
N PRO A 43 -9.57 -6.07 -10.87
CA PRO A 43 -10.17 -6.65 -12.08
C PRO A 43 -9.25 -7.59 -12.87
N HIS A 44 -7.96 -7.61 -12.55
CA HIS A 44 -6.94 -8.48 -13.15
C HIS A 44 -6.45 -9.57 -12.18
N ASP A 45 -7.20 -9.84 -11.10
CA ASP A 45 -6.85 -10.82 -10.06
C ASP A 45 -5.48 -10.56 -9.40
N CYS A 46 -4.98 -9.33 -9.46
CA CYS A 46 -3.79 -8.92 -8.76
C CYS A 46 -4.13 -8.64 -7.28
N MET A 47 -3.77 -9.58 -6.42
CA MET A 47 -3.96 -9.43 -4.97
C MET A 47 -3.01 -8.40 -4.34
N HIS A 48 -3.43 -7.80 -3.23
CA HIS A 48 -2.59 -6.92 -2.41
C HIS A 48 -2.18 -7.59 -1.10
N VAL A 49 -0.99 -7.23 -0.62
CA VAL A 49 -0.56 -7.48 0.76
C VAL A 49 -0.23 -6.14 1.38
N GLU A 50 -1.12 -5.68 2.25
CA GLU A 50 -0.99 -4.38 2.91
C GLU A 50 -0.34 -4.53 4.29
N ASN A 51 0.17 -3.42 4.82
CA ASN A 51 0.82 -3.37 6.13
C ASN A 51 2.03 -4.31 6.28
N LEU A 52 2.75 -4.60 5.18
CA LEU A 52 4.03 -5.30 5.24
C LEU A 52 5.03 -4.50 6.10
N GLY A 53 5.60 -5.16 7.09
CA GLY A 53 6.49 -4.57 8.09
C GLY A 53 7.38 -5.63 8.73
N GLY A 54 8.03 -5.28 9.86
CA GLY A 54 8.94 -6.18 10.57
C GLY A 54 10.25 -6.35 9.81
N ASP A 55 10.48 -7.56 9.31
CA ASP A 55 11.74 -7.95 8.67
C ASP A 55 12.00 -7.21 7.34
N ILE A 56 11.02 -6.50 6.77
CA ILE A 56 11.20 -5.71 5.54
C ILE A 56 12.31 -4.67 5.65
N GLY A 57 12.68 -4.22 6.86
CA GLY A 57 13.77 -3.27 7.08
C GLY A 57 15.17 -3.91 7.17
N LEU A 58 15.24 -5.24 7.16
CA LEU A 58 16.50 -5.97 7.29
C LEU A 58 17.41 -5.69 6.08
N PRO A 59 18.67 -5.27 6.29
CA PRO A 59 19.61 -4.97 5.20
C PRO A 59 19.78 -6.10 4.19
N GLU A 60 19.76 -7.35 4.64
CA GLU A 60 19.93 -8.56 3.83
C GLU A 60 18.78 -8.82 2.84
N LEU A 61 17.62 -8.17 3.02
CA LEU A 61 16.48 -8.26 2.11
C LEU A 61 16.46 -7.14 1.06
N GLN A 62 17.25 -6.08 1.22
CA GLN A 62 17.19 -4.91 0.34
C GLN A 62 17.91 -5.16 -0.99
N ASN A 63 17.45 -4.47 -2.05
CA ASN A 63 18.09 -4.43 -3.36
C ASN A 63 18.35 -5.79 -4.01
N ARG A 64 17.55 -6.80 -3.67
CA ARG A 64 17.65 -8.14 -4.26
C ARG A 64 16.28 -8.66 -4.68
N ARG A 65 16.30 -9.58 -5.64
CA ARG A 65 15.11 -10.35 -5.99
C ARG A 65 14.84 -11.38 -4.90
N LEU A 66 13.61 -11.44 -4.42
CA LEU A 66 13.17 -12.38 -3.38
C LEU A 66 11.92 -13.12 -3.87
N THR A 67 11.79 -14.37 -3.44
CA THR A 67 10.52 -15.08 -3.52
C THR A 67 9.72 -14.75 -2.26
N ILE A 68 8.51 -14.22 -2.43
CA ILE A 68 7.62 -13.88 -1.33
C ILE A 68 6.49 -14.91 -1.26
N GLY A 69 6.32 -15.53 -0.09
CA GLY A 69 5.19 -16.39 0.23
C GLY A 69 4.14 -15.63 1.02
N VAL A 70 2.87 -15.79 0.66
CA VAL A 70 1.73 -15.16 1.33
C VAL A 70 0.72 -16.25 1.70
N PHE A 71 0.49 -16.42 3.00
CA PHE A 71 -0.36 -17.49 3.53
C PHE A 71 -1.56 -16.88 4.27
N PRO A 72 -2.66 -16.59 3.57
CA PRO A 72 -3.86 -16.01 4.15
C PRO A 72 -4.70 -17.06 4.91
N TRP A 73 -5.48 -16.62 5.89
CA TRP A 73 -6.50 -17.45 6.50
C TRP A 73 -7.63 -17.78 5.51
N LEU A 74 -7.96 -19.07 5.36
CA LEU A 74 -9.01 -19.52 4.44
C LEU A 74 -10.36 -19.60 5.14
N PHE A 75 -11.34 -18.81 4.68
CA PHE A 75 -12.71 -18.85 5.17
C PHE A 75 -13.71 -18.55 4.05
N LYS A 76 -14.94 -19.04 4.22
CA LYS A 76 -15.98 -18.94 3.18
C LYS A 76 -16.49 -17.50 3.06
N GLY A 77 -16.46 -16.96 1.83
CA GLY A 77 -17.01 -15.64 1.50
C GLY A 77 -16.13 -14.46 1.91
N GLY A 78 -14.84 -14.68 2.17
CA GLY A 78 -13.90 -13.61 2.48
C GLY A 78 -13.38 -12.88 1.23
N GLU A 79 -13.36 -11.55 1.28
CA GLU A 79 -12.74 -10.68 0.25
C GLU A 79 -11.29 -10.31 0.62
N ALA A 80 -10.93 -10.40 1.90
CA ALA A 80 -9.58 -10.20 2.43
C ALA A 80 -9.38 -11.04 3.70
N ALA A 81 -8.12 -11.35 4.01
CA ALA A 81 -7.75 -12.10 5.20
C ALA A 81 -6.43 -11.60 5.76
N PHE A 82 -6.24 -11.69 7.07
CA PHE A 82 -4.89 -11.61 7.64
C PHE A 82 -4.05 -12.76 7.08
N CYS A 83 -2.76 -12.51 6.90
CA CYS A 83 -1.84 -13.48 6.34
C CYS A 83 -0.52 -13.52 7.10
N ARG A 84 0.20 -14.64 6.95
CA ARG A 84 1.62 -14.71 7.21
C ARG A 84 2.35 -14.44 5.90
N ALA A 85 3.02 -13.29 5.78
CA ALA A 85 3.93 -13.00 4.68
C ALA A 85 5.37 -13.38 5.10
N VAL A 86 6.10 -14.04 4.20
CA VAL A 86 7.51 -14.43 4.42
C VAL A 86 8.34 -14.15 3.17
N ALA A 87 9.61 -13.81 3.37
CA ALA A 87 10.60 -13.81 2.31
C ALA A 87 11.43 -15.10 2.39
N PHE A 88 11.53 -15.83 1.28
CA PHE A 88 12.47 -16.93 1.16
C PHE A 88 13.81 -16.37 0.70
N VAL A 89 14.84 -16.56 1.54
CA VAL A 89 16.21 -16.13 1.28
C VAL A 89 17.01 -17.38 0.96
N GLU A 90 17.68 -17.36 -0.20
CA GLU A 90 18.65 -18.41 -0.56
C GLU A 90 19.91 -18.26 0.31
N ASP A 91 20.50 -19.38 0.71
CA ASP A 91 21.79 -19.45 1.42
C ASP A 91 22.96 -19.01 0.52
#